data_AF-A0A419W9B7-F1
#
_entry.id   AF-A0A419W9B7-F1
#
_cell.length_a   1.000
_cell.length_b   1.000
_cell.length_c   1.000
_cell.angle_alpha   90.00
_cell.angle_beta   90.00
_cell.angle_gamma   90.00
#
_symmetry.space_group_name_H-M   'P 1'
#
loop_
_entity.id
_entity.type
_entity.pdbx_description
1 polymer ?
#
loop_
_entity_poly.entity_id
_entity_poly.type
_entity_poly.pdbx_seq_one_letter_code
_entity_poly.pdbx_strand_id
1 'polypeptide(L)'
;MKFLKSINKKLIVGLSFSLLVFSACDDLLEEDVYSIYTPDNFYSNDAQVLSSLSGAYRNFAAIPTFGQEYRALELCADQVACHGKIQGWWANSDLEQLSEHKWDASHGYINTFWNTLFRTVGQANALISSLDASGLENVVGAKAELRVLRAYAYFYLMDLYGNVPIFTEPKVDPNDLPTQNTRTEVFDFVISELDDAVADLPSQNDVGSEYYGRLTQEAVYSLRAMVYLNAEIYTGTAHWDDVITNADLVINSGAFQLLDDYFDNFVYNNDENAEMIWAGVYTPDVTGGIGHPIVQKVLPGIGGGLFGLPYTPQDGFGTRPSVPALYEEGDDRLGIFLMPGELKDPRNGETVMVEEIVPDGNSFLYEEGTSTKGPVPYVIINATGIRNQPMNAGIKWIKWGLDPNTNGGNAGNDIAWFRLADVILMKAEALARKSDFSGALPLVNQVRERSHASTLSAVTLNDIFEERGRELVFEMKRRNDLIRFGKFNDAWEFKDAATDDHWNLFPIPQAAINANSNLQQNPGY
;
A
#
# COMPACT_ATOMS: atom_id res chain seq x y z
N MET A 1 63.87 -3.15 -72.82
CA MET A 1 65.33 -3.22 -73.03
C MET A 1 66.00 -3.11 -71.67
N LYS A 2 66.45 -4.26 -71.13
CA LYS A 2 67.51 -4.47 -70.10
C LYS A 2 67.38 -3.75 -68.74
N PHE A 3 67.66 -4.29 -67.55
CA PHE A 3 68.04 -5.59 -66.95
C PHE A 3 67.93 -5.32 -65.41
N LEU A 4 67.13 -6.07 -64.64
CA LEU A 4 67.53 -7.05 -63.60
C LEU A 4 68.22 -6.57 -62.29
N LYS A 5 67.70 -7.13 -61.17
CA LYS A 5 68.34 -7.48 -59.87
C LYS A 5 68.55 -6.35 -58.85
N SER A 6 68.36 -6.51 -57.55
CA SER A 6 68.08 -7.68 -56.70
C SER A 6 67.38 -7.28 -55.40
N ILE A 7 66.62 -8.25 -54.89
CA ILE A 7 65.97 -8.37 -53.59
C ILE A 7 66.94 -8.16 -52.40
N ASN A 8 66.45 -7.55 -51.32
CA ASN A 8 66.96 -7.74 -49.95
C ASN A 8 65.74 -7.82 -48.97
N LYS A 9 64.91 -8.86 -49.04
CA LYS A 9 64.91 -10.08 -48.20
C LYS A 9 64.90 -9.95 -46.66
N LYS A 10 64.63 -8.78 -46.06
CA LYS A 10 64.52 -8.67 -44.58
C LYS A 10 63.40 -7.82 -43.98
N LEU A 11 62.38 -7.36 -44.72
CA LEU A 11 61.37 -6.46 -44.13
C LEU A 11 59.93 -6.63 -44.64
N ILE A 12 59.48 -7.86 -44.93
CA ILE A 12 58.06 -8.16 -45.23
C ILE A 12 57.71 -9.53 -44.63
N VAL A 13 57.60 -9.61 -43.29
CA VAL A 13 56.94 -10.71 -42.56
C VAL A 13 56.35 -10.14 -41.27
N GLY A 14 55.42 -9.20 -41.39
CA GLY A 14 54.86 -8.55 -40.21
C GLY A 14 53.57 -7.80 -40.48
N LEU A 15 52.70 -8.34 -41.33
CA LEU A 15 51.28 -8.01 -41.36
C LEU A 15 50.60 -9.09 -42.23
N SER A 16 49.55 -9.71 -41.70
CA SER A 16 48.68 -10.68 -42.39
C SER A 16 49.17 -12.13 -42.48
N PHE A 17 49.36 -12.80 -41.34
CA PHE A 17 48.92 -14.20 -41.17
C PHE A 17 48.87 -14.56 -39.68
N SER A 18 47.83 -14.09 -38.98
CA SER A 18 47.50 -14.58 -37.64
C SER A 18 46.13 -15.24 -37.72
N LEU A 19 46.10 -16.42 -38.34
CA LEU A 19 45.05 -17.41 -38.11
C LEU A 19 45.69 -18.61 -37.41
N LEU A 20 45.06 -18.99 -36.30
CA LEU A 20 45.05 -20.31 -35.68
C LEU A 20 46.36 -20.80 -35.04
N VAL A 21 46.54 -20.48 -33.76
CA VAL A 21 46.65 -21.51 -32.69
C VAL A 21 46.16 -20.88 -31.38
N PHE A 22 44.96 -21.23 -30.93
CA PHE A 22 44.67 -21.34 -29.50
C PHE A 22 43.85 -22.60 -29.30
N SER A 23 44.55 -23.62 -28.81
CA SER A 23 43.99 -24.81 -28.20
C SER A 23 43.23 -24.44 -26.94
N ALA A 24 42.00 -24.94 -26.86
CA ALA A 24 41.25 -25.32 -25.67
C ALA A 24 41.74 -24.76 -24.33
N CYS A 25 41.00 -23.77 -23.83
CA CYS A 25 40.81 -23.56 -22.41
C CYS A 25 39.33 -23.28 -22.22
N ASP A 26 38.52 -24.36 -22.20
CA ASP A 26 37.08 -24.27 -21.92
C ASP A 26 36.79 -23.95 -20.44
N ASP A 27 37.81 -23.96 -19.56
CA ASP A 27 37.67 -23.69 -18.11
C ASP A 27 37.86 -22.21 -17.70
N LEU A 28 38.05 -21.28 -18.65
CA LEU A 28 38.26 -19.84 -18.35
C LEU A 28 37.10 -18.93 -18.77
N LEU A 29 35.97 -19.52 -19.18
CA LEU A 29 34.74 -18.81 -19.54
C LEU A 29 33.56 -19.12 -18.62
N GLU A 30 33.79 -19.87 -17.54
CA GLU A 30 32.88 -19.88 -16.39
C GLU A 30 33.38 -18.82 -15.40
N GLU A 31 32.95 -17.58 -15.63
CA GLU A 31 32.97 -16.57 -14.59
C GLU A 31 31.98 -17.03 -13.52
N ASP A 32 32.48 -17.50 -12.38
CA ASP A 32 31.65 -17.70 -11.19
C ASP A 32 31.05 -16.34 -10.80
N VAL A 33 29.82 -16.09 -11.25
CA VAL A 33 29.07 -14.90 -10.85
C VAL A 33 28.54 -15.14 -9.43
N TYR A 34 29.38 -14.88 -8.42
CA TYR A 34 29.02 -15.00 -6.99
C TYR A 34 27.85 -14.11 -6.55
N SER A 35 27.28 -13.31 -7.44
CA SER A 35 26.20 -12.35 -7.17
C SER A 35 24.87 -12.67 -7.89
N ILE A 36 24.77 -13.79 -8.59
CA ILE A 36 23.49 -14.26 -9.14
C ILE A 36 23.13 -15.55 -8.41
N TYR A 37 22.02 -15.51 -7.66
CA TYR A 37 21.37 -16.71 -7.15
C TYR A 37 20.88 -17.52 -8.35
N THR A 38 21.58 -18.61 -8.68
CA THR A 38 21.12 -19.59 -9.67
C THR A 38 20.24 -20.63 -8.98
N PRO A 39 19.30 -21.28 -9.71
CA PRO A 39 18.57 -22.43 -9.19
C PRO A 39 19.49 -23.51 -8.60
N ASP A 40 20.70 -23.64 -9.15
CA ASP A 40 21.71 -24.61 -8.71
C ASP A 40 22.37 -24.27 -7.36
N ASN A 41 22.39 -22.99 -6.95
CA ASN A 41 23.14 -22.53 -5.77
C ASN A 41 22.28 -21.88 -4.66
N PHE A 42 20.97 -21.63 -4.88
CA PHE A 42 20.12 -20.92 -3.91
C PHE A 42 18.69 -21.45 -3.80
N TYR A 43 18.50 -22.76 -3.62
CA TYR A 43 17.24 -23.36 -3.12
C TYR A 43 17.57 -24.71 -2.48
N SER A 44 18.48 -24.71 -1.51
CA SER A 44 19.03 -25.95 -0.92
C SER A 44 18.40 -26.35 0.41
N ASN A 45 17.59 -25.47 1.02
CA ASN A 45 16.83 -25.75 2.25
C ASN A 45 15.66 -24.77 2.43
N ASP A 46 14.74 -25.12 3.35
CA ASP A 46 13.50 -24.36 3.62
C ASP A 46 13.76 -22.90 4.01
N ALA A 47 14.85 -22.58 4.70
CA ALA A 47 15.18 -21.20 5.08
C ALA A 47 15.55 -20.33 3.87
N GLN A 48 16.21 -20.90 2.85
CA GLN A 48 16.49 -20.18 1.59
C GLN A 48 15.21 -19.93 0.79
N VAL A 49 14.29 -20.89 0.76
CA VAL A 49 12.96 -20.73 0.13
C VAL A 49 12.19 -19.60 0.82
N LEU A 50 12.11 -19.61 2.15
CA LEU A 50 11.46 -18.55 2.91
C LEU A 50 12.11 -17.18 2.70
N SER A 51 13.44 -17.13 2.68
CA SER A 51 14.17 -15.90 2.39
C SER A 51 13.88 -15.37 0.98
N SER A 52 13.64 -16.23 0.00
CA SER A 52 13.32 -15.79 -1.37
C SER A 52 11.94 -15.12 -1.48
N LEU A 53 11.00 -15.46 -0.59
CA LEU A 53 9.67 -14.85 -0.54
C LEU A 53 9.70 -13.42 0.00
N SER A 54 10.69 -13.09 0.84
CA SER A 54 10.77 -11.81 1.57
C SER A 54 10.69 -10.59 0.64
N GLY A 55 11.30 -10.65 -0.54
CA GLY A 55 11.26 -9.56 -1.52
C GLY A 55 9.85 -9.26 -2.02
N ALA A 56 9.04 -10.30 -2.28
CA ALA A 56 7.67 -10.14 -2.77
C ALA A 56 6.75 -9.57 -1.67
N TYR A 57 6.85 -10.09 -0.44
CA TYR A 57 6.13 -9.52 0.72
C TYR A 57 6.52 -8.06 0.98
N ARG A 58 7.83 -7.75 0.88
CA ARG A 58 8.34 -6.40 1.13
C ARG A 58 7.78 -5.36 0.15
N ASN A 59 7.50 -5.73 -1.10
CA ASN A 59 6.86 -4.80 -2.03
C ASN A 59 5.49 -4.35 -1.52
N PHE A 60 4.71 -5.24 -0.93
CA PHE A 60 3.44 -4.87 -0.29
C PHE A 60 3.68 -4.07 0.98
N ALA A 61 4.55 -4.52 1.89
CA ALA A 61 4.86 -3.76 3.11
C ALA A 61 5.35 -2.33 2.83
N ALA A 62 5.90 -2.03 1.64
CA ALA A 62 6.27 -0.68 1.24
C ALA A 62 5.10 0.21 0.77
N ILE A 63 3.96 -0.37 0.39
CA ILE A 63 2.79 0.40 -0.08
C ILE A 63 2.27 1.34 1.02
N PRO A 64 1.97 0.89 2.25
CA PRO A 64 1.41 1.76 3.27
C PRO A 64 2.40 2.68 3.98
N THR A 65 3.67 2.74 3.56
CA THR A 65 4.69 3.60 4.23
C THR A 65 4.62 5.08 3.83
N PHE A 66 3.42 5.62 3.55
CA PHE A 66 3.23 6.99 3.03
C PHE A 66 4.10 7.32 1.79
N GLY A 67 4.43 6.26 1.04
CA GLY A 67 5.11 6.29 -0.25
C GLY A 67 4.23 6.87 -1.34
N GLN A 68 4.63 6.69 -2.59
CA GLN A 68 3.85 7.20 -3.72
C GLN A 68 2.56 6.39 -3.91
N GLU A 69 2.59 5.10 -3.59
CA GLU A 69 1.48 4.15 -3.64
C GLU A 69 0.39 4.50 -2.63
N TYR A 70 0.72 4.64 -1.34
CA TYR A 70 -0.24 5.11 -0.32
C TYR A 70 -0.88 6.44 -0.71
N ARG A 71 -0.07 7.41 -1.16
CA ARG A 71 -0.55 8.73 -1.58
C ARG A 71 -1.52 8.62 -2.75
N ALA A 72 -1.24 7.77 -3.73
CA ALA A 72 -2.14 7.54 -4.84
C ALA A 72 -3.49 6.97 -4.35
N LEU A 73 -3.50 6.07 -3.38
CA LEU A 73 -4.73 5.49 -2.82
C LEU A 73 -5.55 6.48 -1.97
N GLU A 74 -4.87 7.24 -1.10
CA GLU A 74 -5.54 7.99 -0.03
C GLU A 74 -5.76 9.47 -0.33
N LEU A 75 -4.88 10.11 -1.12
CA LEU A 75 -5.08 11.52 -1.48
C LEU A 75 -6.18 11.71 -2.52
N CYS A 76 -6.44 10.69 -3.36
CA CYS A 76 -7.58 10.72 -4.26
C CYS A 76 -8.91 10.40 -3.55
N ALA A 77 -8.87 9.97 -2.29
CA ALA A 77 -10.05 9.74 -1.46
C ALA A 77 -10.36 10.95 -0.56
N ASP A 78 -11.41 10.83 0.26
CA ASP A 78 -11.93 11.92 1.10
C ASP A 78 -11.29 11.98 2.50
N GLN A 79 -10.45 11.00 2.88
CA GLN A 79 -9.94 10.90 4.26
C GLN A 79 -8.62 11.64 4.51
N VAL A 80 -7.61 11.47 3.65
CA VAL A 80 -6.29 12.08 3.85
C VAL A 80 -6.16 13.36 3.02
N ALA A 81 -5.58 14.40 3.62
CA ALA A 81 -5.24 15.63 2.93
C ALA A 81 -3.75 15.95 3.12
N CYS A 82 -3.10 16.41 2.05
CA CYS A 82 -1.78 17.03 2.14
C CYS A 82 -1.94 18.55 2.10
N HIS A 83 -1.33 19.24 3.06
CA HIS A 83 -1.45 20.69 3.19
C HIS A 83 -0.12 21.33 2.79
N GLY A 84 0.00 21.75 1.53
CA GLY A 84 1.17 22.49 1.05
C GLY A 84 1.38 23.74 1.89
N LYS A 85 2.56 23.84 2.51
CA LYS A 85 2.88 24.87 3.49
C LYS A 85 3.37 26.14 2.83
N ILE A 86 3.13 27.28 3.47
CA ILE A 86 3.56 28.61 3.00
C ILE A 86 5.06 28.67 2.67
N GLN A 87 5.87 27.89 3.38
CA GLN A 87 7.32 27.78 3.21
C GLN A 87 7.73 27.01 1.93
N GLY A 88 6.76 26.51 1.16
CA GLY A 88 6.98 25.68 -0.03
C GLY A 88 7.13 24.19 0.27
N TRP A 89 7.08 23.77 1.54
CA TRP A 89 7.11 22.37 1.90
C TRP A 89 5.80 21.70 1.54
N TRP A 90 5.86 20.44 1.09
CA TRP A 90 4.69 19.66 0.69
C TRP A 90 3.82 20.32 -0.40
N ALA A 91 4.35 21.33 -1.09
CA ALA A 91 3.75 21.95 -2.24
C ALA A 91 4.36 21.35 -3.51
N ASN A 92 3.69 20.35 -4.08
CA ASN A 92 4.05 19.81 -5.39
C ASN A 92 2.80 19.41 -6.18
N SER A 93 2.93 19.42 -7.51
CA SER A 93 1.81 19.19 -8.42
C SER A 93 1.20 17.79 -8.32
N ASP A 94 2.00 16.74 -8.10
CA ASP A 94 1.48 15.37 -7.98
C ASP A 94 0.52 15.24 -6.78
N LEU A 95 0.88 15.83 -5.61
CA LEU A 95 0.01 15.82 -4.42
C LEU A 95 -1.30 16.57 -4.65
N GLU A 96 -1.21 17.72 -5.31
CA GLU A 96 -2.37 18.56 -5.63
C GLU A 96 -3.29 17.90 -6.65
N GLN A 97 -2.73 17.29 -7.70
CA GLN A 97 -3.48 16.60 -8.74
C GLN A 97 -4.26 15.41 -8.19
N LEU A 98 -3.66 14.61 -7.30
CA LEU A 98 -4.37 13.52 -6.60
C LEU A 98 -5.51 14.06 -5.74
N SER A 99 -5.26 15.13 -4.97
CA SER A 99 -6.25 15.72 -4.06
C SER A 99 -7.45 16.32 -4.79
N GLU A 100 -7.25 16.83 -6.00
CA GLU A 100 -8.26 17.57 -6.77
C GLU A 100 -8.88 16.76 -7.93
N HIS A 101 -8.45 15.51 -8.15
CA HIS A 101 -8.80 14.72 -9.34
C HIS A 101 -8.43 15.46 -10.64
N LYS A 102 -7.12 15.70 -10.83
CA LYS A 102 -6.54 16.42 -11.98
C LYS A 102 -5.28 15.77 -12.54
N TRP A 103 -5.09 14.47 -12.31
CA TRP A 103 -3.92 13.74 -12.81
C TRP A 103 -4.03 13.44 -14.30
N ASP A 104 -2.91 13.12 -14.93
CA ASP A 104 -2.85 12.66 -16.32
C ASP A 104 -1.90 11.45 -16.46
N ALA A 105 -1.74 10.94 -17.68
CA ALA A 105 -0.91 9.77 -17.97
C ALA A 105 0.58 9.95 -17.65
N SER A 106 1.04 11.17 -17.38
CA SER A 106 2.41 11.50 -17.00
C SER A 106 2.62 11.60 -15.47
N HIS A 107 1.57 11.46 -14.68
CA HIS A 107 1.62 11.61 -13.23
C HIS A 107 2.59 10.63 -12.57
N GLY A 108 3.53 11.16 -11.77
CA GLY A 108 4.68 10.40 -11.26
C GLY A 108 4.26 9.26 -10.34
N TYR A 109 3.37 9.53 -9.38
CA TYR A 109 2.98 8.54 -8.37
C TYR A 109 2.13 7.40 -8.95
N ILE A 110 1.25 7.71 -9.90
CA ILE A 110 0.47 6.73 -10.66
C ILE A 110 1.40 5.82 -11.46
N ASN A 111 2.42 6.36 -12.12
CA ASN A 111 3.42 5.53 -12.82
C ASN A 111 4.23 4.65 -11.84
N THR A 112 4.63 5.17 -10.68
CA THR A 112 5.36 4.38 -9.69
C THR A 112 4.55 3.21 -9.18
N PHE A 113 3.26 3.40 -8.90
CA PHE A 113 2.43 2.30 -8.42
C PHE A 113 2.28 1.20 -9.48
N TRP A 114 2.04 1.57 -10.73
CA TRP A 114 2.06 0.62 -11.87
C TRP A 114 3.35 -0.20 -11.92
N ASN A 115 4.50 0.47 -11.80
CA ASN A 115 5.80 -0.19 -11.82
C ASN A 115 6.02 -1.10 -10.60
N THR A 116 5.55 -0.71 -9.42
CA THR A 116 5.59 -1.54 -8.20
C THR A 116 4.77 -2.82 -8.37
N LEU A 117 3.58 -2.73 -8.95
CA LEU A 117 2.70 -3.88 -9.16
C LEU A 117 3.29 -4.85 -10.20
N PHE A 118 3.72 -4.36 -11.38
CA PHE A 118 4.33 -5.25 -12.38
C PHE A 118 5.71 -5.79 -11.98
N ARG A 119 6.48 -5.05 -11.17
CA ARG A 119 7.70 -5.59 -10.53
C ARG A 119 7.37 -6.78 -9.63
N THR A 120 6.29 -6.68 -8.86
CA THR A 120 5.82 -7.76 -7.98
C THR A 120 5.38 -8.98 -8.79
N VAL A 121 4.63 -8.77 -9.88
CA VAL A 121 4.25 -9.86 -10.81
C VAL A 121 5.48 -10.55 -11.38
N GLY A 122 6.45 -9.79 -11.93
CA GLY A 122 7.67 -10.35 -12.50
C GLY A 122 8.51 -11.12 -11.48
N GLN A 123 8.63 -10.60 -10.25
CA GLN A 123 9.32 -11.28 -9.16
C GLN A 123 8.62 -12.59 -8.77
N ALA A 124 7.29 -12.58 -8.65
CA ALA A 124 6.53 -13.80 -8.36
C ALA A 124 6.72 -14.86 -9.46
N ASN A 125 6.62 -14.47 -10.74
CA ASN A 125 6.83 -15.37 -11.87
C ASN A 125 8.24 -15.99 -11.87
N ALA A 126 9.28 -15.16 -11.65
CA ALA A 126 10.67 -15.61 -11.60
C ALA A 126 10.93 -16.58 -10.44
N LEU A 127 10.37 -16.29 -9.26
CA LEU A 127 10.51 -17.16 -8.09
C LEU A 127 9.77 -18.48 -8.26
N ILE A 128 8.52 -18.47 -8.77
CA ILE A 128 7.77 -19.70 -9.08
C ILE A 128 8.55 -20.57 -10.06
N SER A 129 9.04 -19.99 -11.16
CA SER A 129 9.85 -20.70 -12.15
C SER A 129 11.13 -21.28 -11.56
N SER A 130 11.79 -20.55 -10.66
CA SER A 130 13.00 -21.02 -9.97
C SER A 130 12.71 -22.18 -9.01
N LEU A 131 11.60 -22.11 -8.27
CA LEU A 131 11.16 -23.17 -7.37
C LEU A 131 10.79 -24.43 -8.15
N ASP A 132 10.11 -24.31 -9.29
CA ASP A 132 9.79 -25.44 -10.17
C ASP A 132 11.06 -26.11 -10.74
N ALA A 133 12.09 -25.31 -11.05
CA ALA A 133 13.38 -25.82 -11.54
C ALA A 133 14.28 -26.43 -10.45
N SER A 134 14.05 -26.08 -9.17
CA SER A 134 14.92 -26.48 -8.05
C SER A 134 14.88 -27.98 -7.71
N GLY A 135 13.79 -28.68 -8.07
CA GLY A 135 13.58 -30.08 -7.71
C GLY A 135 13.26 -30.32 -6.22
N LEU A 136 13.05 -29.28 -5.42
CA LEU A 136 12.65 -29.39 -4.02
C LEU A 136 11.22 -29.92 -3.88
N GLU A 137 11.00 -30.84 -2.92
CA GLU A 137 9.67 -31.44 -2.69
C GLU A 137 8.72 -30.53 -1.87
N ASN A 138 9.25 -29.65 -1.01
CA ASN A 138 8.47 -28.86 -0.04
C ASN A 138 8.28 -27.38 -0.45
N VAL A 139 8.11 -27.09 -1.73
CA VAL A 139 7.94 -25.70 -2.24
C VAL A 139 6.50 -25.33 -2.56
N VAL A 140 5.55 -26.25 -2.36
CA VAL A 140 4.14 -26.06 -2.76
C VAL A 140 3.52 -24.84 -2.05
N GLY A 141 3.64 -24.75 -0.72
CA GLY A 141 3.14 -23.60 0.04
C GLY A 141 3.81 -22.28 -0.34
N ALA A 142 5.13 -22.29 -0.58
CA ALA A 142 5.86 -21.10 -1.03
C ALA A 142 5.37 -20.61 -2.40
N LYS A 143 5.11 -21.53 -3.34
CA LYS A 143 4.51 -21.20 -4.64
C LYS A 143 3.08 -20.67 -4.48
N ALA A 144 2.29 -21.24 -3.58
CA ALA A 144 0.94 -20.77 -3.30
C ALA A 144 0.96 -19.32 -2.79
N GLU A 145 1.85 -18.97 -1.86
CA GLU A 145 2.02 -17.58 -1.40
C GLU A 145 2.38 -16.63 -2.54
N LEU A 146 3.32 -17.02 -3.42
CA LEU A 146 3.71 -16.21 -4.58
C LEU A 146 2.56 -16.00 -5.56
N ARG A 147 1.71 -17.01 -5.78
CA ARG A 147 0.50 -16.90 -6.61
C ARG A 147 -0.51 -15.93 -5.99
N VAL A 148 -0.72 -16.01 -4.68
CA VAL A 148 -1.61 -15.06 -3.97
C VAL A 148 -1.06 -13.63 -4.04
N LEU A 149 0.24 -13.42 -3.83
CA LEU A 149 0.87 -12.11 -3.96
C LEU A 149 0.78 -11.57 -5.40
N ARG A 150 0.96 -12.42 -6.41
CA ARG A 150 0.74 -12.08 -7.83
C ARG A 150 -0.71 -11.70 -8.10
N ALA A 151 -1.66 -12.50 -7.61
CA ALA A 151 -3.08 -12.24 -7.74
C ALA A 151 -3.46 -10.91 -7.07
N TYR A 152 -2.89 -10.60 -5.90
CA TYR A 152 -3.14 -9.34 -5.22
C TYR A 152 -2.56 -8.13 -5.97
N ALA A 153 -1.39 -8.29 -6.59
CA ALA A 153 -0.84 -7.26 -7.48
C ALA A 153 -1.76 -7.03 -8.70
N TYR A 154 -2.30 -8.10 -9.27
CA TYR A 154 -3.27 -8.01 -10.37
C TYR A 154 -4.62 -7.42 -9.94
N PHE A 155 -5.07 -7.67 -8.71
CA PHE A 155 -6.23 -6.99 -8.15
C PHE A 155 -6.03 -5.47 -8.17
N TYR A 156 -4.90 -4.96 -7.65
CA TYR A 156 -4.61 -3.53 -7.71
C TYR A 156 -4.47 -3.01 -9.13
N LEU A 157 -3.84 -3.77 -10.04
CA LEU A 157 -3.74 -3.38 -11.45
C LEU A 157 -5.13 -3.22 -12.09
N MET A 158 -6.03 -4.16 -11.83
CA MET A 158 -7.40 -4.13 -12.32
C MET A 158 -8.25 -3.02 -11.66
N ASP A 159 -8.11 -2.84 -10.34
CA ASP A 159 -8.87 -1.85 -9.58
C ASP A 159 -8.48 -0.42 -9.95
N LEU A 160 -7.19 -0.19 -10.13
CA LEU A 160 -6.63 1.14 -10.38
C LEU A 160 -6.58 1.46 -11.87
N TYR A 161 -6.22 0.52 -12.74
CA TYR A 161 -5.92 0.80 -14.15
C TYR A 161 -6.87 0.11 -15.14
N GLY A 162 -7.79 -0.74 -14.68
CA GLY A 162 -8.77 -1.39 -15.54
C GLY A 162 -8.14 -2.49 -16.39
N ASN A 163 -8.08 -2.28 -17.70
CA ASN A 163 -7.57 -3.29 -18.64
C ASN A 163 -6.03 -3.32 -18.62
N VAL A 164 -5.45 -4.48 -18.30
CA VAL A 164 -4.00 -4.66 -18.17
C VAL A 164 -3.56 -5.99 -18.78
N PRO A 165 -2.31 -6.11 -19.26
CA PRO A 165 -1.79 -7.39 -19.75
C PRO A 165 -1.56 -8.39 -18.62
N ILE A 166 -2.06 -9.61 -18.79
CA ILE A 166 -1.76 -10.75 -17.92
C ILE A 166 -0.56 -11.51 -18.48
N PHE A 167 0.41 -11.82 -17.63
CA PHE A 167 1.51 -12.72 -17.98
C PHE A 167 2.00 -13.50 -16.76
N THR A 168 2.20 -14.80 -16.97
CA THR A 168 2.67 -15.75 -15.94
C THR A 168 4.11 -16.16 -16.13
N GLU A 169 4.71 -15.81 -17.27
CA GLU A 169 6.09 -16.12 -17.60
C GLU A 169 7.07 -15.16 -16.91
N PRO A 170 8.28 -15.63 -16.55
CA PRO A 170 9.27 -14.81 -15.85
C PRO A 170 9.88 -13.71 -16.74
N LYS A 171 9.76 -13.84 -18.06
CA LYS A 171 10.28 -12.89 -19.03
C LYS A 171 9.30 -12.69 -20.18
N VAL A 172 9.03 -11.44 -20.50
CA VAL A 172 8.28 -11.05 -21.68
C VAL A 172 9.19 -11.15 -22.91
N ASP A 173 8.70 -11.74 -24.00
CA ASP A 173 9.40 -11.72 -25.28
C ASP A 173 9.39 -10.29 -25.85
N PRO A 174 10.55 -9.64 -26.05
CA PRO A 174 10.59 -8.29 -26.60
C PRO A 174 10.05 -8.20 -28.04
N ASN A 175 9.91 -9.31 -28.74
CA ASN A 175 9.35 -9.37 -30.09
C ASN A 175 7.85 -9.69 -30.10
N ASP A 176 7.27 -10.10 -28.97
CA ASP A 176 5.86 -10.44 -28.80
C ASP A 176 5.33 -9.78 -27.52
N LEU A 177 5.15 -8.46 -27.60
CA LEU A 177 4.72 -7.65 -26.46
C LEU A 177 3.26 -7.98 -26.10
N PRO A 178 2.92 -8.09 -24.81
CA PRO A 178 1.61 -8.55 -24.39
C PRO A 178 0.51 -7.54 -24.74
N THR A 179 -0.65 -8.06 -25.09
CA THR A 179 -1.89 -7.28 -25.28
C THR A 179 -2.63 -7.13 -23.97
N GLN A 180 -3.41 -6.06 -23.80
CA GLN A 180 -4.26 -5.91 -22.62
C GLN A 180 -5.34 -7.00 -22.58
N ASN A 181 -5.58 -7.51 -21.38
CA ASN A 181 -6.78 -8.25 -21.05
C ASN A 181 -7.85 -7.28 -20.57
N THR A 182 -9.11 -7.64 -20.81
CA THR A 182 -10.26 -6.91 -20.27
C THR A 182 -10.28 -7.02 -18.74
N ARG A 183 -10.90 -6.04 -18.08
CA ARG A 183 -11.05 -6.02 -16.62
C ARG A 183 -11.70 -7.30 -16.08
N THR A 184 -12.67 -7.86 -16.79
CA THR A 184 -13.29 -9.16 -16.47
C THR A 184 -12.30 -10.32 -16.57
N GLU A 185 -11.48 -10.40 -17.62
CA GLU A 185 -10.48 -11.46 -17.74
C GLU A 185 -9.41 -11.37 -16.64
N VAL A 186 -9.04 -10.16 -16.21
CA VAL A 186 -8.12 -9.97 -15.08
C VAL A 186 -8.78 -10.38 -13.76
N PHE A 187 -10.06 -10.06 -13.57
CA PHE A 187 -10.84 -10.54 -12.43
C PHE A 187 -10.87 -12.07 -12.37
N ASP A 188 -11.21 -12.72 -13.47
CA ASP A 188 -11.28 -14.18 -13.56
C ASP A 188 -9.91 -14.82 -13.27
N PHE A 189 -8.83 -14.23 -13.80
CA PHE A 189 -7.47 -14.66 -13.50
C PHE A 189 -7.15 -14.55 -12.00
N VAL A 190 -7.43 -13.40 -11.38
CA VAL A 190 -7.22 -13.19 -9.93
C VAL A 190 -7.97 -14.24 -9.12
N ILE A 191 -9.25 -14.46 -9.40
CA ILE A 191 -10.05 -15.46 -8.69
C ILE A 191 -9.47 -16.86 -8.88
N SER A 192 -9.10 -17.24 -10.11
CA SER A 192 -8.53 -18.56 -10.37
C SER A 192 -7.21 -18.81 -9.64
N GLU A 193 -6.32 -17.80 -9.56
CA GLU A 193 -5.06 -17.90 -8.82
C GLU A 193 -5.29 -18.08 -7.32
N LEU A 194 -6.27 -17.37 -6.75
CA LEU A 194 -6.62 -17.48 -5.33
C LEU A 194 -7.29 -18.82 -5.01
N ASP A 195 -8.18 -19.30 -5.90
CA ASP A 195 -8.83 -20.61 -5.77
C ASP A 195 -7.85 -21.76 -5.78
N ASP A 196 -6.89 -21.74 -6.69
CA ASP A 196 -5.90 -22.82 -6.77
C ASP A 196 -4.89 -22.75 -5.61
N ALA A 197 -4.50 -21.56 -5.16
CA ALA A 197 -3.47 -21.41 -4.12
C ALA A 197 -3.99 -21.71 -2.71
N VAL A 198 -5.26 -21.46 -2.40
CA VAL A 198 -5.77 -21.57 -1.02
C VAL A 198 -5.66 -22.98 -0.43
N ALA A 199 -5.79 -24.02 -1.26
CA ALA A 199 -5.70 -25.41 -0.82
C ALA A 199 -4.29 -25.80 -0.35
N ASP A 200 -3.27 -25.07 -0.80
CA ASP A 200 -1.86 -25.31 -0.53
C ASP A 200 -1.30 -24.44 0.61
N LEU A 201 -2.14 -23.60 1.22
CA LEU A 201 -1.79 -22.76 2.36
C LEU A 201 -2.31 -23.35 3.67
N PRO A 202 -1.62 -23.15 4.80
CA PRO A 202 -2.12 -23.55 6.11
C PRO A 202 -3.25 -22.63 6.60
N SER A 203 -4.14 -23.17 7.44
CA SER A 203 -5.02 -22.34 8.28
C SER A 203 -4.22 -21.74 9.42
N GLN A 204 -4.57 -20.54 9.87
CA GLN A 204 -3.97 -19.91 11.04
C GLN A 204 -4.04 -20.80 12.30
N ASN A 205 -5.11 -21.60 12.43
CA ASN A 205 -5.29 -22.53 13.56
C ASN A 205 -4.23 -23.64 13.60
N ASP A 206 -3.57 -23.94 12.48
CA ASP A 206 -2.59 -25.01 12.37
C ASP A 206 -1.15 -24.53 12.62
N VAL A 207 -0.85 -23.25 12.36
CA VAL A 207 0.53 -22.70 12.35
C VAL A 207 0.82 -21.70 13.47
N GLY A 208 -0.19 -21.08 14.07
CA GLY A 208 -0.02 -20.19 15.21
C GLY A 208 0.77 -18.91 14.92
N SER A 209 1.31 -18.27 15.97
CA SER A 209 1.93 -16.94 15.89
C SER A 209 3.27 -16.91 15.16
N GLU A 210 3.98 -18.03 15.04
CA GLU A 210 5.25 -18.10 14.27
C GLU A 210 5.05 -17.85 12.77
N TYR A 211 3.81 -17.94 12.29
CA TYR A 211 3.42 -17.68 10.90
C TYR A 211 2.95 -16.25 10.65
N TYR A 212 2.98 -15.38 11.67
CA TYR A 212 2.52 -14.00 11.57
C TYR A 212 3.16 -13.25 10.39
N GLY A 213 2.34 -12.44 9.71
CA GLY A 213 2.75 -11.69 8.51
C GLY A 213 2.73 -12.49 7.20
N ARG A 214 2.60 -13.82 7.24
CA ARG A 214 2.48 -14.67 6.06
C ARG A 214 1.04 -14.99 5.72
N LEU A 215 0.81 -15.41 4.47
CA LEU A 215 -0.52 -15.71 3.95
C LEU A 215 -1.01 -17.08 4.41
N THR A 216 -2.18 -17.07 5.07
CA THR A 216 -2.95 -18.26 5.45
C THR A 216 -4.18 -18.42 4.56
N GLN A 217 -4.92 -19.52 4.75
CA GLN A 217 -6.22 -19.70 4.11
C GLN A 217 -7.18 -18.53 4.40
N GLU A 218 -7.23 -18.06 5.65
CA GLU A 218 -8.10 -16.96 6.07
C GLU A 218 -7.71 -15.62 5.42
N ALA A 219 -6.42 -15.40 5.18
CA ALA A 219 -5.95 -14.24 4.40
C ALA A 219 -6.46 -14.30 2.95
N VAL A 220 -6.43 -15.48 2.32
CA VAL A 220 -6.97 -15.66 0.96
C VAL A 220 -8.48 -15.48 0.92
N TYR A 221 -9.23 -16.03 1.89
CA TYR A 221 -10.67 -15.81 1.98
C TYR A 221 -11.00 -14.32 2.16
N SER A 222 -10.25 -13.60 2.98
CA SER A 222 -10.41 -12.15 3.15
C SER A 222 -10.16 -11.37 1.86
N LEU A 223 -9.09 -11.71 1.13
CA LEU A 223 -8.79 -11.12 -0.16
C LEU A 223 -9.88 -11.43 -1.20
N ARG A 224 -10.35 -12.67 -1.29
CA ARG A 224 -11.46 -13.06 -2.17
C ARG A 224 -12.74 -12.30 -1.84
N ALA A 225 -13.09 -12.17 -0.55
CA ALA A 225 -14.25 -11.38 -0.14
C ALA A 225 -14.15 -9.94 -0.62
N MET A 226 -12.98 -9.30 -0.51
CA MET A 226 -12.75 -7.94 -1.02
C MET A 226 -12.85 -7.85 -2.55
N VAL A 227 -12.28 -8.82 -3.27
CA VAL A 227 -12.36 -8.88 -4.75
C VAL A 227 -13.82 -9.04 -5.19
N TYR A 228 -14.57 -9.98 -4.60
CA TYR A 228 -15.98 -10.20 -4.91
C TYR A 228 -16.88 -9.02 -4.51
N LEU A 229 -16.57 -8.31 -3.42
CA LEU A 229 -17.33 -7.15 -2.98
C LEU A 229 -17.29 -6.03 -4.03
N ASN A 230 -16.24 -5.97 -4.84
CA ASN A 230 -16.11 -4.97 -5.90
C ASN A 230 -16.38 -5.55 -7.30
N ALA A 231 -16.81 -6.82 -7.42
CA ALA A 231 -16.95 -7.50 -8.70
C ALA A 231 -17.92 -6.80 -9.67
N GLU A 232 -19.01 -6.20 -9.17
CA GLU A 232 -19.96 -5.48 -10.02
C GLU A 232 -19.31 -4.29 -10.75
N ILE A 233 -18.33 -3.63 -10.13
CA ILE A 233 -17.55 -2.54 -10.74
C ILE A 233 -16.59 -3.08 -11.81
N TYR A 234 -16.13 -4.32 -11.67
CA TYR A 234 -15.10 -4.91 -12.51
C TYR A 234 -15.67 -5.66 -13.71
N THR A 235 -16.75 -6.39 -13.49
CA THR A 235 -17.33 -7.35 -14.44
C THR A 235 -18.76 -6.97 -14.87
N GLY A 236 -19.38 -6.01 -14.19
CA GLY A 236 -20.81 -5.70 -14.35
C GLY A 236 -21.75 -6.71 -13.68
N THR A 237 -21.21 -7.69 -12.93
CA THR A 237 -21.99 -8.70 -12.22
C THR A 237 -21.63 -8.70 -10.74
N ALA A 238 -22.64 -8.62 -9.87
CA ALA A 238 -22.46 -8.68 -8.43
C ALA A 238 -22.22 -10.10 -7.92
N HIS A 239 -21.36 -10.23 -6.91
CA HIS A 239 -20.96 -11.51 -6.29
C HIS A 239 -21.21 -11.53 -4.77
N TRP A 240 -22.34 -10.98 -4.32
CA TRP A 240 -22.64 -10.82 -2.88
C TRP A 240 -22.65 -12.14 -2.09
N ASP A 241 -23.10 -13.24 -2.70
CA ASP A 241 -23.06 -14.57 -2.06
C ASP A 241 -21.63 -15.08 -1.85
N ASP A 242 -20.73 -14.80 -2.78
CA ASP A 242 -19.32 -15.19 -2.66
C ASP A 242 -18.62 -14.36 -1.57
N VAL A 243 -18.99 -13.08 -1.40
CA VAL A 243 -18.53 -12.25 -0.27
C VAL A 243 -18.97 -12.87 1.05
N ILE A 244 -20.25 -13.19 1.19
CA ILE A 244 -20.81 -13.79 2.43
C ILE A 244 -20.10 -15.12 2.72
N THR A 245 -19.96 -15.97 1.71
CA THR A 245 -19.30 -17.29 1.85
C THR A 245 -17.85 -17.15 2.33
N ASN A 246 -17.06 -16.28 1.70
CA ASN A 246 -15.67 -16.09 2.10
C ASN A 246 -15.54 -15.42 3.47
N ALA A 247 -16.39 -14.45 3.79
CA ALA A 247 -16.42 -13.85 5.12
C ALA A 247 -16.81 -14.87 6.20
N ASP A 248 -17.74 -15.78 5.90
CA ASP A 248 -18.12 -16.87 6.79
C ASP A 248 -16.99 -17.87 7.01
N LEU A 249 -16.16 -18.16 5.99
CA LEU A 249 -14.99 -19.02 6.17
C LEU A 249 -13.99 -18.42 7.18
N VAL A 250 -13.78 -17.10 7.14
CA VAL A 250 -12.91 -16.40 8.10
C VAL A 250 -13.56 -16.34 9.48
N ILE A 251 -14.79 -15.83 9.60
CA ILE A 251 -15.47 -15.62 10.89
C ILE A 251 -15.67 -16.95 11.62
N ASN A 252 -16.10 -18.00 10.90
CA ASN A 252 -16.37 -19.31 11.51
C ASN A 252 -15.12 -20.16 11.74
N SER A 253 -13.95 -19.76 11.23
CA SER A 253 -12.67 -20.42 11.56
C SER A 253 -12.35 -20.31 13.05
N GLY A 254 -12.84 -19.26 13.72
CA GLY A 254 -12.52 -18.95 15.11
C GLY A 254 -11.05 -18.59 15.37
N ALA A 255 -10.24 -18.43 14.31
CA ALA A 255 -8.81 -18.14 14.42
C ALA A 255 -8.51 -16.68 14.81
N PHE A 256 -9.48 -15.78 14.58
CA PHE A 256 -9.37 -14.34 14.82
C PHE A 256 -10.54 -13.83 15.66
N GLN A 257 -10.30 -12.76 16.41
CA GLN A 257 -11.31 -12.09 17.22
C GLN A 257 -11.12 -10.58 17.16
N LEU A 258 -12.21 -9.81 17.33
CA LEU A 258 -12.08 -8.38 17.55
C LEU A 258 -11.34 -8.16 18.88
N LEU A 259 -10.39 -7.24 18.89
CA LEU A 259 -9.78 -6.79 20.14
C LEU A 259 -10.80 -5.96 20.94
N ASP A 260 -10.75 -6.11 22.26
CA ASP A 260 -11.63 -5.39 23.19
C ASP A 260 -11.48 -3.87 23.04
N ASP A 261 -10.24 -3.40 22.86
CA ASP A 261 -9.92 -2.00 22.57
C ASP A 261 -9.56 -1.83 21.08
N TYR A 262 -10.16 -0.83 20.43
CA TYR A 262 -9.84 -0.44 19.06
C TYR A 262 -8.35 -0.09 18.90
N PHE A 263 -7.77 0.62 19.86
CA PHE A 263 -6.42 1.17 19.80
C PHE A 263 -5.32 0.11 19.89
N ASP A 264 -5.61 -1.05 20.50
CA ASP A 264 -4.67 -2.18 20.58
C ASP A 264 -4.28 -2.71 19.19
N ASN A 265 -5.11 -2.43 18.17
CA ASN A 265 -4.75 -2.75 16.78
C ASN A 265 -3.55 -1.94 16.26
N PHE A 266 -3.25 -0.81 16.86
CA PHE A 266 -2.38 0.19 16.27
C PHE A 266 -1.23 0.61 17.21
N VAL A 267 -1.04 -0.08 18.32
CA VAL A 267 0.15 0.09 19.19
C VAL A 267 1.43 -0.30 18.44
N TYR A 268 2.59 0.09 18.96
CA TYR A 268 3.87 -0.11 18.25
C TYR A 268 4.39 -1.55 18.28
N ASN A 269 3.88 -2.36 19.20
CA ASN A 269 4.19 -3.77 19.40
C ASN A 269 2.91 -4.60 19.20
N ASN A 270 2.28 -4.42 18.04
CA ASN A 270 1.02 -5.04 17.65
C ASN A 270 1.22 -6.33 16.83
N ASP A 271 2.36 -7.00 16.99
CA ASP A 271 2.67 -8.29 16.38
C ASP A 271 1.92 -9.44 17.07
N GLU A 272 1.60 -9.30 18.36
CA GLU A 272 0.68 -10.18 19.10
C GLU A 272 -0.78 -9.72 18.96
N ASN A 273 -1.29 -9.65 17.73
CA ASN A 273 -2.63 -9.16 17.43
C ASN A 273 -3.58 -10.26 16.93
N ALA A 274 -4.67 -10.48 17.66
CA ALA A 274 -5.67 -11.52 17.37
C ALA A 274 -6.75 -11.10 16.35
N GLU A 275 -6.78 -9.83 15.92
CA GLU A 275 -7.73 -9.29 14.94
C GLU A 275 -7.12 -9.21 13.53
N MET A 276 -5.80 -9.03 13.42
CA MET A 276 -5.07 -8.96 12.15
C MET A 276 -4.99 -10.32 11.46
N ILE A 277 -5.61 -10.42 10.28
CA ILE A 277 -5.63 -11.65 9.48
C ILE A 277 -4.40 -11.73 8.58
N TRP A 278 -3.98 -10.60 8.02
CA TRP A 278 -2.73 -10.47 7.29
C TRP A 278 -2.17 -9.08 7.46
N ALA A 279 -0.88 -8.99 7.82
CA ALA A 279 -0.21 -7.75 8.15
C ALA A 279 1.04 -7.52 7.30
N GLY A 280 1.32 -6.25 6.99
CA GLY A 280 2.64 -5.79 6.62
C GLY A 280 3.48 -5.64 7.88
N VAL A 281 4.59 -6.39 7.94
CA VAL A 281 5.47 -6.46 9.11
C VAL A 281 6.60 -5.42 9.01
N TYR A 282 6.82 -4.67 10.09
CA TYR A 282 7.82 -3.63 10.23
C TYR A 282 8.78 -3.90 11.38
N THR A 283 10.06 -3.99 11.04
CA THR A 283 11.15 -4.30 11.99
C THR A 283 12.27 -3.28 11.81
N PRO A 284 12.07 -2.00 12.19
CA PRO A 284 13.05 -0.92 11.96
C PRO A 284 14.37 -1.09 12.72
N ASP A 285 14.38 -1.97 13.72
CA ASP A 285 15.53 -2.36 14.54
C ASP A 285 16.39 -3.46 13.86
N VAL A 286 15.81 -4.21 12.92
CA VAL A 286 16.52 -5.24 12.16
C VAL A 286 17.28 -4.62 10.99
N THR A 287 18.54 -5.01 10.81
CA THR A 287 19.37 -4.53 9.68
C THR A 287 18.74 -4.91 8.35
N GLY A 288 18.41 -3.93 7.52
CA GLY A 288 17.72 -4.13 6.24
C GLY A 288 16.20 -4.25 6.36
N GLY A 289 15.65 -4.22 7.57
CA GLY A 289 14.22 -4.13 7.84
C GLY A 289 13.62 -2.83 7.32
N ILE A 290 12.30 -2.85 7.13
CA ILE A 290 11.50 -1.68 6.80
C ILE A 290 10.82 -1.20 8.09
N GLY A 291 10.63 0.11 8.23
CA GLY A 291 9.78 0.64 9.28
C GLY A 291 8.70 1.56 8.71
N HIS A 292 7.80 1.95 9.60
CA HIS A 292 6.53 2.57 9.28
C HIS A 292 6.57 4.08 9.58
N PRO A 293 6.56 4.98 8.57
CA PRO A 293 6.84 6.39 8.77
C PRO A 293 5.61 7.29 8.95
N ILE A 294 4.40 6.76 9.14
CA ILE A 294 3.15 7.55 9.13
C ILE A 294 3.17 8.68 10.16
N VAL A 295 3.49 8.36 11.41
CA VAL A 295 3.53 9.34 12.51
C VAL A 295 4.43 10.52 12.16
N GLN A 296 5.60 10.25 11.58
CA GLN A 296 6.52 11.30 11.13
C GLN A 296 5.92 12.20 10.05
N LYS A 297 5.09 11.68 9.14
CA LYS A 297 4.54 12.45 8.01
C LYS A 297 3.36 13.34 8.42
N VAL A 298 2.62 12.94 9.45
CA VAL A 298 1.37 13.60 9.87
C VAL A 298 1.61 14.64 10.95
N LEU A 299 2.36 14.30 12.00
CA LEU A 299 2.44 15.12 13.19
C LEU A 299 3.04 16.52 12.94
N PRO A 300 2.67 17.51 13.79
CA PRO A 300 3.23 18.86 13.73
C PRO A 300 4.76 18.87 13.78
N GLY A 301 5.37 19.72 12.94
CA GLY A 301 6.81 19.86 12.79
C GLY A 301 7.44 20.73 13.88
N ILE A 302 7.21 20.34 15.13
CA ILE A 302 7.73 21.02 16.31
C ILE A 302 9.13 20.44 16.62
N GLY A 303 10.14 21.32 16.63
CA GLY A 303 11.52 20.95 16.94
C GLY A 303 11.69 20.44 18.38
N GLY A 304 12.69 19.60 18.62
CA GLY A 304 13.00 19.05 19.95
C GLY A 304 12.29 17.73 20.29
N GLY A 305 11.56 17.14 19.35
CA GLY A 305 10.94 15.82 19.52
C GLY A 305 9.54 15.89 20.11
N LEU A 306 8.54 16.15 19.27
CA LEU A 306 7.14 16.16 19.70
C LEU A 306 6.75 14.82 20.32
N PHE A 307 6.10 14.85 21.48
CA PHE A 307 5.72 13.66 22.25
C PHE A 307 6.90 12.71 22.55
N GLY A 308 8.10 13.27 22.75
CA GLY A 308 9.30 12.49 23.05
C GLY A 308 9.87 11.70 21.88
N LEU A 309 9.44 11.98 20.64
CA LEU A 309 10.02 11.37 19.44
C LEU A 309 11.47 11.81 19.26
N PRO A 310 12.39 10.95 18.77
CA PRO A 310 13.79 11.28 18.59
C PRO A 310 14.07 12.14 17.32
N TYR A 311 13.02 12.66 16.68
CA TYR A 311 13.09 13.43 15.44
C TYR A 311 12.00 14.51 15.41
N THR A 312 12.17 15.48 14.51
CA THR A 312 11.14 16.48 14.21
C THR A 312 10.17 15.89 13.16
N PRO A 313 8.86 15.77 13.45
CA PRO A 313 7.88 15.39 12.44
C PRO A 313 7.84 16.37 11.27
N GLN A 314 7.26 15.95 10.15
CA GLN A 314 7.37 16.68 8.89
C GLN A 314 6.13 17.51 8.53
N ASP A 315 5.03 17.36 9.27
CA ASP A 315 3.83 18.21 9.15
C ASP A 315 3.16 18.23 7.76
N GLY A 316 3.39 17.24 6.91
CA GLY A 316 2.89 17.27 5.54
C GLY A 316 1.40 16.99 5.43
N PHE A 317 0.94 16.02 6.22
CA PHE A 317 -0.37 15.43 6.04
C PHE A 317 -1.26 15.66 7.23
N GLY A 318 -2.56 15.51 7.01
CA GLY A 318 -3.59 15.59 8.01
C GLY A 318 -4.88 15.02 7.45
N THR A 319 -5.99 15.48 8.00
CA THR A 319 -7.33 15.15 7.53
C THR A 319 -8.20 16.39 7.42
N ARG A 320 -9.40 16.19 6.87
CA ARG A 320 -10.41 17.21 6.62
C ARG A 320 -11.40 17.23 7.79
N PRO A 321 -11.97 18.39 8.17
CA PRO A 321 -13.02 18.46 9.19
C PRO A 321 -14.20 17.50 8.98
N SER A 322 -14.55 17.20 7.73
CA SER A 322 -15.61 16.23 7.40
C SER A 322 -15.37 14.82 7.96
N VAL A 323 -14.12 14.42 8.19
CA VAL A 323 -13.75 13.07 8.64
C VAL A 323 -14.04 12.84 10.13
N PRO A 324 -13.49 13.61 11.08
CA PRO A 324 -13.87 13.48 12.49
C PRO A 324 -15.35 13.82 12.73
N ALA A 325 -15.99 14.60 11.86
CA ALA A 325 -17.43 14.87 11.94
C ALA A 325 -18.31 13.63 11.67
N LEU A 326 -17.76 12.54 11.15
CA LEU A 326 -18.48 11.27 10.98
C LEU A 326 -18.68 10.51 12.30
N TYR A 327 -17.95 10.87 13.34
CA TYR A 327 -17.95 10.20 14.64
C TYR A 327 -18.89 10.92 15.60
N GLU A 328 -19.58 10.15 16.43
CA GLU A 328 -20.42 10.71 17.49
C GLU A 328 -19.60 10.96 18.77
N GLU A 329 -20.13 11.81 19.65
CA GLU A 329 -19.55 12.00 20.98
C GLU A 329 -19.62 10.67 21.75
N GLY A 330 -18.48 10.21 22.28
CA GLY A 330 -18.36 8.93 22.97
C GLY A 330 -17.88 7.75 22.10
N ASP A 331 -17.74 7.93 20.79
CA ASP A 331 -17.02 6.96 19.95
C ASP A 331 -15.52 7.09 20.22
N ASP A 332 -14.93 6.04 20.80
CA ASP A 332 -13.52 6.04 21.22
C ASP A 332 -12.57 6.33 20.06
N ARG A 333 -12.93 5.94 18.84
CA ARG A 333 -12.09 6.14 17.64
C ARG A 333 -11.84 7.61 17.34
N LEU A 334 -12.67 8.53 17.85
CA LEU A 334 -12.41 9.97 17.76
C LEU A 334 -11.07 10.36 18.42
N GLY A 335 -10.57 9.54 19.35
CA GLY A 335 -9.28 9.72 20.01
C GLY A 335 -8.05 9.63 19.09
N ILE A 336 -8.17 9.13 17.86
CA ILE A 336 -7.06 9.18 16.90
C ILE A 336 -6.78 10.61 16.41
N PHE A 337 -7.73 11.54 16.51
CA PHE A 337 -7.60 12.87 15.93
C PHE A 337 -7.03 13.88 16.93
N LEU A 338 -6.07 14.69 16.47
CA LEU A 338 -5.60 15.88 17.14
C LEU A 338 -6.37 17.09 16.57
N MET A 339 -7.47 17.40 17.24
CA MET A 339 -8.46 18.39 16.80
C MET A 339 -7.94 19.84 16.88
N PRO A 340 -8.55 20.79 16.14
CA PRO A 340 -8.24 22.21 16.26
C PRO A 340 -8.40 22.71 17.70
N GLY A 341 -7.47 23.55 18.16
CA GLY A 341 -7.34 23.97 19.54
C GLY A 341 -5.93 23.78 20.07
N GLU A 342 -5.76 23.97 21.38
CA GLU A 342 -4.49 23.70 22.04
C GLU A 342 -4.11 22.22 21.90
N LEU A 343 -2.95 21.96 21.33
CA LEU A 343 -2.42 20.61 21.20
C LEU A 343 -2.12 20.06 22.59
N LYS A 344 -2.70 18.91 22.91
CA LYS A 344 -2.40 18.15 24.12
C LYS A 344 -1.53 16.95 23.77
N ASP A 345 -0.59 16.62 24.65
CA ASP A 345 0.16 15.37 24.55
C ASP A 345 -0.76 14.20 24.89
N PRO A 346 -0.97 13.24 23.96
CA PRO A 346 -1.93 12.15 24.17
C PRO A 346 -1.54 11.21 25.31
N ARG A 347 -0.30 11.26 25.80
CA ARG A 347 0.22 10.36 26.85
C ARG A 347 -0.07 10.87 28.25
N ASN A 348 -0.18 12.19 28.44
CA ASN A 348 -0.33 12.80 29.77
C ASN A 348 -1.37 13.94 29.83
N GLY A 349 -1.94 14.37 28.71
CA GLY A 349 -2.93 15.44 28.63
C GLY A 349 -2.38 16.86 28.80
N GLU A 350 -1.06 17.03 28.94
CA GLU A 350 -0.45 18.34 29.11
C GLU A 350 -0.50 19.15 27.81
N THR A 351 -0.67 20.47 27.94
CA THR A 351 -0.59 21.38 26.80
C THR A 351 0.83 21.38 26.23
N VAL A 352 0.96 21.15 24.93
CA VAL A 352 2.23 21.32 24.22
C VAL A 352 2.53 22.81 24.11
N MET A 353 3.65 23.21 24.70
CA MET A 353 4.13 24.59 24.67
C MET A 353 5.25 24.74 23.64
N VAL A 354 5.22 25.83 22.87
CA VAL A 354 6.23 26.18 21.86
C VAL A 354 6.66 27.62 22.03
N GLU A 355 7.88 27.94 21.62
CA GLU A 355 8.37 29.33 21.62
C GLU A 355 7.52 30.20 20.66
N GLU A 356 6.96 31.32 21.15
CA GLU A 356 6.16 32.23 20.30
C GLU A 356 7.09 32.98 19.32
N ILE A 357 7.08 32.61 18.05
CA ILE A 357 7.74 33.42 17.01
C ILE A 357 6.73 34.47 16.52
N VAL A 358 6.96 35.72 16.89
CA VAL A 358 6.15 36.89 16.50
C VAL A 358 6.30 37.12 14.98
N PRO A 359 5.22 37.39 14.23
CA PRO A 359 5.15 37.07 12.82
C PRO A 359 5.94 38.05 11.94
N ASP A 360 6.89 37.53 11.17
CA ASP A 360 7.07 37.93 9.78
C ASP A 360 6.09 37.06 8.97
N GLY A 361 5.13 37.71 8.30
CA GLY A 361 4.06 37.04 7.58
C GLY A 361 4.54 36.22 6.38
N ASN A 362 5.16 35.06 6.63
CA ASN A 362 5.19 33.83 5.81
C ASN A 362 6.41 32.90 6.08
N SER A 363 7.29 33.16 7.05
CA SER A 363 8.63 32.55 7.08
C SER A 363 8.89 31.60 8.26
N PHE A 364 9.05 30.31 7.91
CA PHE A 364 9.82 29.22 8.54
C PHE A 364 9.59 28.78 10.00
N LEU A 365 9.96 27.51 10.19
CA LEU A 365 10.02 26.67 11.40
C LEU A 365 10.19 27.41 12.74
N TYR A 366 9.62 26.80 13.78
CA TYR A 366 10.15 26.94 15.13
C TYR A 366 11.63 26.49 15.14
N GLU A 367 12.58 27.42 14.94
CA GLU A 367 14.02 27.16 15.12
C GLU A 367 14.36 27.16 16.63
N GLU A 368 15.38 26.40 17.02
CA GLU A 368 15.90 26.42 18.39
C GLU A 368 16.60 27.76 18.63
N GLY A 369 15.88 28.71 19.23
CA GLY A 369 16.35 30.06 19.51
C GLY A 369 15.26 30.92 20.14
N THR A 370 15.59 31.58 21.25
CA THR A 370 14.69 32.29 22.17
C THR A 370 13.60 33.12 21.49
N SER A 371 12.33 32.80 21.77
CA SER A 371 11.23 33.74 21.60
C SER A 371 11.48 35.00 22.43
N THR A 372 11.09 36.16 21.90
CA THR A 372 11.05 37.41 22.68
C THR A 372 9.83 37.51 23.60
N LYS A 373 8.95 36.51 23.58
CA LYS A 373 7.68 36.45 24.33
C LYS A 373 7.50 35.18 25.18
N GLY A 374 8.41 34.21 25.09
CA GLY A 374 8.39 32.98 25.86
C GLY A 374 7.45 31.90 25.29
N PRO A 375 7.25 30.79 26.03
CA PRO A 375 6.45 29.66 25.56
C PRO A 375 4.95 29.99 25.56
N VAL A 376 4.27 29.63 24.46
CA VAL A 376 2.83 29.71 24.26
C VAL A 376 2.25 28.34 23.88
N PRO A 377 0.96 28.06 24.10
CA PRO A 377 0.34 26.84 23.61
C PRO A 377 0.46 26.71 22.09
N TYR A 378 0.84 25.54 21.60
CA TYR A 378 0.70 25.24 20.17
C TYR A 378 -0.78 25.04 19.85
N VAL A 379 -1.29 25.76 18.86
CA VAL A 379 -2.71 25.73 18.50
C VAL A 379 -2.87 25.18 17.09
N ILE A 380 -3.51 24.01 16.94
CA ILE A 380 -3.93 23.50 15.63
C ILE A 380 -5.13 24.33 15.15
N ILE A 381 -5.11 24.73 13.88
CA ILE A 381 -6.22 25.40 13.20
C ILE A 381 -6.72 24.58 12.02
N ASN A 382 -7.96 24.82 11.59
CA ASN A 382 -8.46 24.22 10.36
C ASN A 382 -7.65 24.74 9.16
N ALA A 383 -7.32 23.82 8.24
CA ALA A 383 -6.83 24.21 6.93
C ALA A 383 -7.96 24.85 6.13
N THR A 384 -7.60 25.80 5.26
CA THR A 384 -8.53 26.49 4.35
C THR A 384 -8.39 26.05 2.91
N GLY A 385 -7.46 25.13 2.64
CA GLY A 385 -7.13 24.61 1.31
C GLY A 385 -5.96 23.64 1.37
N ILE A 386 -5.55 23.11 0.22
CA ILE A 386 -4.37 22.23 0.08
C ILE A 386 -3.09 22.99 -0.24
N ARG A 387 -3.15 24.32 -0.43
CA ARG A 387 -2.00 25.18 -0.80
C ARG A 387 -1.82 26.31 0.21
N ASN A 388 -0.58 26.78 0.37
CA ASN A 388 -0.20 27.94 1.19
C ASN A 388 -0.80 27.94 2.60
N GLN A 389 -0.79 26.78 3.25
CA GLN A 389 -1.31 26.60 4.60
C GLN A 389 -0.26 26.95 5.66
N PRO A 390 -0.66 27.59 6.77
CA PRO A 390 0.19 27.75 7.94
C PRO A 390 0.70 26.41 8.47
N MET A 391 1.82 26.43 9.19
CA MET A 391 2.41 25.22 9.76
C MET A 391 1.46 24.54 10.76
N ASN A 392 0.68 25.32 11.50
CA ASN A 392 -0.30 24.80 12.45
C ASN A 392 -1.68 24.48 11.84
N ALA A 393 -1.81 24.51 10.52
CA ALA A 393 -3.07 24.22 9.84
C ALA A 393 -3.21 22.75 9.43
N GLY A 394 -4.43 22.24 9.59
CA GLY A 394 -4.85 20.88 9.25
C GLY A 394 -4.99 20.01 10.49
N ILE A 395 -6.10 19.27 10.57
CA ILE A 395 -6.35 18.30 11.64
C ILE A 395 -5.31 17.20 11.53
N LYS A 396 -4.62 16.89 12.63
CA LYS A 396 -3.62 15.83 12.66
C LYS A 396 -4.22 14.57 13.26
N TRP A 397 -3.52 13.45 13.12
CA TRP A 397 -4.01 12.18 13.64
C TRP A 397 -2.86 11.24 14.00
N ILE A 398 -3.14 10.35 14.95
CA ILE A 398 -2.25 9.31 15.47
C ILE A 398 -3.09 8.04 15.57
N LYS A 399 -3.38 7.41 14.43
CA LYS A 399 -4.03 6.11 14.40
C LYS A 399 -3.04 5.04 14.85
N TRP A 400 -1.88 4.98 14.21
CA TRP A 400 -0.73 4.21 14.67
C TRP A 400 -0.02 4.94 15.79
N GLY A 401 0.02 4.31 16.96
CA GLY A 401 0.53 4.85 18.20
C GLY A 401 2.02 5.20 18.12
N LEU A 402 2.44 6.08 19.02
CA LEU A 402 3.84 6.51 19.10
C LEU A 402 4.74 5.32 19.48
N ASP A 403 5.77 5.09 18.67
CA ASP A 403 6.78 4.08 18.93
C ASP A 403 7.98 4.67 19.67
N PRO A 404 8.22 4.32 20.94
CA PRO A 404 9.39 4.79 21.69
C PRO A 404 10.71 4.23 21.16
N ASN A 405 10.68 3.16 20.37
CA ASN A 405 11.84 2.47 19.79
C ASN A 405 12.05 2.77 18.30
N THR A 406 11.34 3.76 17.77
CA THR A 406 11.40 4.16 16.36
C THR A 406 12.82 4.51 15.91
N ASN A 407 13.21 4.06 14.71
CA ASN A 407 14.51 4.34 14.11
C ASN A 407 14.42 5.55 13.17
N GLY A 408 14.74 6.73 13.72
CA GLY A 408 14.36 7.98 13.06
C GLY A 408 12.84 8.01 12.93
N GLY A 409 12.31 8.36 11.76
CA GLY A 409 10.86 8.33 11.54
C GLY A 409 10.21 6.96 11.37
N ASN A 410 10.97 5.87 11.39
CA ASN A 410 10.50 4.55 11.00
C ASN A 410 10.12 3.73 12.23
N ALA A 411 8.82 3.64 12.50
CA ALA A 411 8.25 2.93 13.64
C ALA A 411 8.04 1.42 13.37
N GLY A 412 7.84 0.64 14.42
CA GLY A 412 7.58 -0.80 14.39
C GLY A 412 6.09 -1.20 14.29
N ASN A 413 5.15 -0.25 14.21
CA ASN A 413 3.72 -0.62 14.16
C ASN A 413 3.37 -1.34 12.85
N ASP A 414 2.90 -2.57 12.97
CA ASP A 414 2.37 -3.38 11.88
C ASP A 414 1.05 -2.84 11.35
N ILE A 415 0.80 -3.07 10.06
CA ILE A 415 -0.38 -2.58 9.35
C ILE A 415 -1.16 -3.75 8.80
N ALA A 416 -2.42 -3.86 9.19
CA ALA A 416 -3.32 -4.87 8.65
C ALA A 416 -3.65 -4.58 7.18
N TRP A 417 -3.40 -5.55 6.30
CA TRP A 417 -4.05 -5.62 4.99
C TRP A 417 -5.51 -6.05 5.14
N PHE A 418 -5.73 -7.00 6.05
CA PHE A 418 -7.06 -7.44 6.46
C PHE A 418 -7.07 -7.66 7.96
N ARG A 419 -8.15 -7.23 8.59
CA ARG A 419 -8.48 -7.49 9.98
C ARG A 419 -9.93 -7.88 10.10
N LEU A 420 -10.31 -8.55 11.18
CA LEU A 420 -11.63 -9.15 11.30
C LEU A 420 -12.78 -8.14 11.14
N ALA A 421 -12.63 -6.90 11.61
CA ALA A 421 -13.68 -5.88 11.42
C ALA A 421 -13.92 -5.54 9.94
N ASP A 422 -12.89 -5.54 9.08
CA ASP A 422 -13.09 -5.35 7.63
C ASP A 422 -13.96 -6.48 7.08
N VAL A 423 -13.65 -7.73 7.41
CA VAL A 423 -14.42 -8.92 6.96
C VAL A 423 -15.87 -8.89 7.46
N ILE A 424 -16.09 -8.53 8.73
CA ILE A 424 -17.43 -8.37 9.32
C ILE A 424 -18.23 -7.32 8.54
N LEU A 425 -17.62 -6.17 8.23
CA LEU A 425 -18.28 -5.09 7.50
C LEU A 425 -18.48 -5.41 6.01
N MET A 426 -17.57 -6.17 5.37
CA MET A 426 -17.77 -6.69 4.01
C MET A 426 -18.99 -7.60 3.95
N LYS A 427 -19.14 -8.51 4.93
CA LYS A 427 -20.32 -9.38 5.05
C LYS A 427 -21.60 -8.56 5.29
N ALA A 428 -21.55 -7.59 6.20
CA ALA A 428 -22.69 -6.72 6.48
C ALA A 428 -23.16 -5.98 5.21
N GLU A 429 -22.22 -5.42 4.44
CA GLU A 429 -22.55 -4.77 3.18
C GLU A 429 -23.19 -5.74 2.19
N ALA A 430 -22.60 -6.92 1.98
CA ALA A 430 -23.14 -7.91 1.04
C ALA A 430 -24.56 -8.36 1.42
N LEU A 431 -24.83 -8.57 2.71
CA LEU A 431 -26.17 -8.88 3.22
C LEU A 431 -27.15 -7.73 2.94
N ALA A 432 -26.76 -6.48 3.22
CA ALA A 432 -27.60 -5.31 2.96
C ALA A 432 -27.86 -5.08 1.45
N ARG A 433 -26.87 -5.33 0.58
CA ARG A 433 -27.03 -5.32 -0.90
C ARG A 433 -28.05 -6.36 -1.36
N LYS A 434 -28.17 -7.47 -0.64
CA LYS A 434 -29.20 -8.51 -0.83
C LYS A 434 -30.52 -8.21 -0.11
N SER A 435 -30.70 -6.99 0.41
CA SER A 435 -31.86 -6.56 1.20
C SER A 435 -32.05 -7.29 2.54
N ASP A 436 -31.04 -8.02 3.03
CA ASP A 436 -31.03 -8.61 4.37
C ASP A 436 -30.41 -7.65 5.40
N PHE A 437 -31.14 -6.58 5.69
CA PHE A 437 -30.75 -5.60 6.71
C PHE A 437 -30.84 -6.19 8.14
N SER A 438 -31.67 -7.20 8.36
CA SER A 438 -31.75 -7.92 9.64
C SER A 438 -30.48 -8.69 9.96
N GLY A 439 -29.87 -9.33 8.96
CA GLY A 439 -28.58 -10.02 9.10
C GLY A 439 -27.40 -9.05 9.18
N ALA A 440 -27.46 -7.91 8.48
CA ALA A 440 -26.40 -6.90 8.50
C ALA A 440 -26.31 -6.13 9.83
N LEU A 441 -27.45 -5.82 10.45
CA LEU A 441 -27.53 -5.00 11.67
C LEU A 441 -26.64 -5.49 12.83
N PRO A 442 -26.69 -6.77 13.26
CA PRO A 442 -25.86 -7.24 14.36
C PRO A 442 -24.35 -7.17 14.05
N LEU A 443 -23.95 -7.37 12.80
CA LEU A 443 -22.54 -7.29 12.38
C LEU A 443 -22.01 -5.85 12.50
N VAL A 444 -22.81 -4.86 12.09
CA VAL A 444 -22.47 -3.44 12.24
C VAL A 444 -22.42 -3.04 13.71
N ASN A 445 -23.43 -3.45 14.49
CA ASN A 445 -23.46 -3.13 15.92
C ASN A 445 -22.30 -3.77 16.69
N GLN A 446 -21.85 -4.97 16.31
CA GLN A 446 -20.67 -5.60 16.92
C GLN A 446 -19.41 -4.70 16.82
N VAL A 447 -19.18 -4.07 15.66
CA VAL A 447 -18.05 -3.16 15.46
C VAL A 447 -18.25 -1.83 16.19
N ARG A 448 -19.48 -1.31 16.21
CA ARG A 448 -19.82 -0.07 16.91
C ARG A 448 -19.67 -0.20 18.42
N GLU A 449 -20.20 -1.29 18.99
CA GLU A 449 -20.14 -1.57 20.42
C GLU A 449 -18.71 -1.69 20.92
N ARG A 450 -17.80 -2.33 20.16
CA ARG A 450 -16.37 -2.40 20.49
C ARG A 450 -15.77 -1.02 20.74
N SER A 451 -16.16 -0.03 19.93
CA SER A 451 -15.65 1.34 20.01
C SER A 451 -16.52 2.26 20.86
N HIS A 452 -17.43 1.71 21.68
CA HIS A 452 -18.42 2.44 22.50
C HIS A 452 -19.34 3.40 21.72
N ALA A 453 -19.42 3.27 20.40
CA ALA A 453 -20.39 3.97 19.58
C ALA A 453 -21.82 3.44 19.82
N SER A 454 -22.81 4.30 19.65
CA SER A 454 -24.22 4.00 19.86
C SER A 454 -24.69 2.87 18.93
N THR A 455 -25.33 1.83 19.46
CA THR A 455 -25.94 0.80 18.61
C THR A 455 -27.06 1.37 17.74
N LEU A 456 -27.16 0.89 16.51
CA LEU A 456 -28.25 1.21 15.61
C LEU A 456 -29.47 0.31 15.91
N SER A 457 -30.68 0.85 15.77
CA SER A 457 -31.93 0.08 15.84
C SER A 457 -32.35 -0.51 14.48
N ALA A 458 -31.83 0.06 13.39
CA ALA A 458 -31.95 -0.42 12.02
C ALA A 458 -30.71 0.06 11.24
N VAL A 459 -30.33 -0.65 10.19
CA VAL A 459 -29.16 -0.32 9.37
C VAL A 459 -29.58 -0.10 7.92
N THR A 460 -28.93 0.87 7.27
CA THR A 460 -29.01 1.12 5.83
C THR A 460 -27.66 0.89 5.16
N LEU A 461 -27.63 0.83 3.83
CA LEU A 461 -26.37 0.79 3.09
C LEU A 461 -25.47 2.01 3.40
N ASN A 462 -26.06 3.19 3.62
CA ASN A 462 -25.28 4.37 3.98
C ASN A 462 -24.67 4.27 5.37
N ASP A 463 -25.39 3.68 6.35
CA ASP A 463 -24.83 3.46 7.68
C ASP A 463 -23.61 2.53 7.63
N ILE A 464 -23.63 1.51 6.78
CA ILE A 464 -22.49 0.59 6.54
C ILE A 464 -21.33 1.33 5.86
N PHE A 465 -21.62 2.15 4.86
CA PHE A 465 -20.60 2.97 4.18
C PHE A 465 -19.88 3.91 5.15
N GLU A 466 -20.62 4.59 6.01
CA GLU A 466 -20.04 5.47 7.03
C GLU A 466 -19.33 4.69 8.13
N GLU A 467 -19.84 3.51 8.52
CA GLU A 467 -19.16 2.67 9.52
C GLU A 467 -17.83 2.14 8.99
N ARG A 468 -17.77 1.70 7.73
CA ARG A 468 -16.49 1.36 7.07
C ARG A 468 -15.56 2.57 7.03
N GLY A 469 -16.09 3.76 6.74
CA GLY A 469 -15.35 5.02 6.74
C GLY A 469 -14.72 5.35 8.09
N ARG A 470 -15.44 5.13 9.20
CA ARG A 470 -14.92 5.32 10.57
C ARG A 470 -13.94 4.23 10.97
N GLU A 471 -14.33 2.98 10.79
CA GLU A 471 -13.59 1.82 11.29
C GLU A 471 -12.23 1.70 10.59
N LEU A 472 -12.23 1.82 9.26
CA LEU A 472 -11.07 1.57 8.39
C LEU A 472 -10.36 2.86 7.94
N VAL A 473 -10.57 3.96 8.65
CA VAL A 473 -10.00 5.28 8.31
C VAL A 473 -8.48 5.19 8.13
N PHE A 474 -7.94 5.73 7.03
CA PHE A 474 -6.50 5.72 6.70
C PHE A 474 -5.87 4.35 6.37
N GLU A 475 -6.66 3.27 6.32
CA GLU A 475 -6.19 1.89 6.04
C GLU A 475 -6.27 1.51 4.54
N MET A 476 -6.29 2.48 3.62
CA MET A 476 -6.29 2.31 2.15
C MET A 476 -7.52 1.61 1.57
N LYS A 477 -8.64 1.62 2.30
CA LYS A 477 -9.91 0.99 1.87
C LYS A 477 -10.87 1.98 1.22
N ARG A 478 -10.72 3.26 1.52
CA ARG A 478 -11.75 4.28 1.27
C ARG A 478 -12.04 4.53 -0.21
N ARG A 479 -11.03 4.48 -1.08
CA ARG A 479 -11.20 4.66 -2.54
C ARG A 479 -12.19 3.64 -3.11
N ASN A 480 -12.05 2.35 -2.78
CA ASN A 480 -12.93 1.31 -3.32
C ASN A 480 -14.36 1.46 -2.80
N ASP A 481 -14.49 1.81 -1.52
CA ASP A 481 -15.80 2.08 -0.93
C ASP A 481 -16.47 3.29 -1.61
N LEU A 482 -15.75 4.39 -1.84
CA LEU A 482 -16.27 5.55 -2.58
C LEU A 482 -16.73 5.18 -3.99
N ILE A 483 -15.96 4.39 -4.74
CA ILE A 483 -16.33 3.98 -6.11
C ILE A 483 -17.55 3.06 -6.09
N ARG A 484 -17.57 2.03 -5.22
CA ARG A 484 -18.67 1.06 -5.11
C ARG A 484 -19.98 1.71 -4.67
N PHE A 485 -19.91 2.79 -3.90
CA PHE A 485 -21.08 3.57 -3.49
C PHE A 485 -21.40 4.75 -4.43
N GLY A 486 -20.65 4.94 -5.52
CA GLY A 486 -20.89 6.01 -6.48
C GLY A 486 -20.61 7.42 -5.94
N LYS A 487 -19.72 7.54 -4.95
CA LYS A 487 -19.38 8.77 -4.23
C LYS A 487 -17.99 9.32 -4.56
N PHE A 488 -17.17 8.57 -5.30
CA PHE A 488 -15.79 8.97 -5.62
C PHE A 488 -15.69 10.28 -6.40
N ASN A 489 -16.71 10.59 -7.20
CA ASN A 489 -16.76 11.77 -8.07
C ASN A 489 -17.51 12.95 -7.43
N ASP A 490 -18.04 12.79 -6.21
CA ASP A 490 -18.72 13.87 -5.48
C ASP A 490 -17.74 15.00 -5.11
N ALA A 491 -18.30 16.19 -4.84
CA ALA A 491 -17.54 17.27 -4.23
C ALA A 491 -17.26 16.96 -2.75
N TRP A 492 -16.06 17.30 -2.29
CA TRP A 492 -15.71 17.31 -0.86
C TRP A 492 -14.73 18.45 -0.57
N GLU A 493 -14.31 18.62 0.69
CA GLU A 493 -13.46 19.75 1.05
C GLU A 493 -12.18 19.78 0.20
N PHE A 494 -12.00 20.91 -0.49
CA PHE A 494 -10.90 21.22 -1.41
C PHE A 494 -10.89 20.48 -2.75
N LYS A 495 -11.98 19.81 -3.12
CA LYS A 495 -12.17 19.17 -4.41
C LYS A 495 -13.58 19.41 -4.94
N ASP A 496 -13.68 19.98 -6.13
CA ASP A 496 -14.97 20.11 -6.82
C ASP A 496 -15.50 18.74 -7.27
N ALA A 497 -16.80 18.64 -7.52
CA ALA A 497 -17.36 17.43 -8.13
C ALA A 497 -16.73 17.22 -9.53
N ALA A 498 -16.39 15.98 -9.84
CA ALA A 498 -15.89 15.64 -11.16
C ALA A 498 -17.00 15.73 -12.21
N THR A 499 -16.62 16.05 -13.45
CA THR A 499 -17.57 16.20 -14.56
C THR A 499 -18.01 14.88 -15.18
N ASP A 500 -17.23 13.82 -14.97
CA ASP A 500 -17.48 12.48 -15.47
C ASP A 500 -16.71 11.43 -14.64
N ASP A 501 -16.90 10.15 -14.96
CA ASP A 501 -16.43 9.02 -14.16
C ASP A 501 -15.03 8.49 -14.52
N HIS A 502 -14.30 9.12 -15.45
CA HIS A 502 -12.98 8.60 -15.88
C HIS A 502 -11.97 8.50 -14.74
N TRP A 503 -12.10 9.33 -13.69
CA TRP A 503 -11.26 9.30 -12.49
C TRP A 503 -11.37 7.99 -11.68
N ASN A 504 -12.44 7.22 -11.89
CA ASN A 504 -12.60 5.89 -11.28
C ASN A 504 -11.47 4.93 -11.67
N LEU A 505 -10.75 5.21 -12.76
CA LEU A 505 -9.52 4.52 -13.16
C LEU A 505 -8.39 5.55 -13.29
N PHE A 506 -7.21 5.20 -12.83
CA PHE A 506 -5.99 5.89 -13.23
C PHE A 506 -5.69 5.67 -14.72
N PRO A 507 -5.01 6.61 -15.38
CA PRO A 507 -4.53 6.42 -16.73
C PRO A 507 -3.47 5.31 -16.76
N ILE A 508 -3.43 4.57 -17.87
CA ILE A 508 -2.26 3.76 -18.19
C ILE A 508 -1.07 4.72 -18.33
N PRO A 509 0.04 4.52 -17.59
CA PRO A 509 1.16 5.45 -17.62
C PRO A 509 1.71 5.63 -19.04
N GLN A 510 2.01 6.87 -19.42
CA GLN A 510 2.53 7.18 -20.75
C GLN A 510 3.83 6.44 -21.05
N ALA A 511 4.68 6.21 -20.03
CA ALA A 511 5.90 5.42 -20.17
C ALA A 511 5.61 3.96 -20.55
N ALA A 512 4.53 3.37 -20.03
CA ALA A 512 4.10 2.00 -20.37
C ALA A 512 3.58 1.94 -21.81
N ILE A 513 2.74 2.89 -22.23
CA ILE A 513 2.24 2.99 -23.61
C ILE A 513 3.41 3.15 -24.61
N ASN A 514 4.39 3.99 -24.27
CA ASN A 514 5.58 4.19 -25.10
C ASN A 514 6.43 2.92 -25.22
N ALA A 515 6.50 2.10 -24.16
CA ALA A 515 7.25 0.85 -24.14
C ALA A 515 6.51 -0.31 -24.81
N ASN A 516 5.17 -0.28 -24.84
CA ASN A 516 4.33 -1.30 -25.43
C ASN A 516 3.17 -0.67 -26.20
N SER A 517 3.30 -0.62 -27.54
CA SER A 517 2.30 -0.05 -28.44
C SER A 517 0.99 -0.85 -28.51
N ASN A 518 0.92 -2.03 -27.89
CA ASN A 518 -0.31 -2.82 -27.79
C ASN A 518 -1.22 -2.33 -26.64
N LEU A 519 -0.72 -1.47 -25.76
CA LEU A 519 -1.51 -0.86 -24.69
C LEU A 519 -2.34 0.31 -25.21
N GLN A 520 -3.59 0.35 -24.79
CA GLN A 520 -4.55 1.42 -25.05
C GLN A 520 -4.84 2.18 -23.76
N GLN A 521 -5.03 3.48 -23.90
CA GLN A 521 -5.37 4.35 -22.78
C GLN A 521 -6.82 4.11 -22.30
N ASN A 522 -7.07 4.31 -21.00
CA ASN A 522 -8.40 4.32 -20.43
C ASN A 522 -9.23 5.49 -20.99
N PRO A 523 -10.55 5.31 -21.19
CA PRO A 523 -11.41 6.39 -21.71
C PRO A 523 -11.30 7.65 -20.86
N GLY A 524 -11.15 8.82 -21.50
CA GLY A 524 -11.09 10.13 -20.85
C GLY A 524 -9.69 10.76 -20.77
N TYR A 525 -8.62 9.97 -20.96
CA TYR A 525 -7.22 10.43 -20.86
C TYR A 525 -6.51 10.63 -22.20
#